data_AF-A0A947IAC5-F1
#
_entry.id   AF-A0A947IAC5-F1
#
_cell.length_a   1.000
_cell.length_b   1.000
_cell.length_c   1.000
_cell.angle_alpha   90.00
_cell.angle_beta   90.00
_cell.angle_gamma   90.00
#
_symmetry.space_group_name_H-M   'P 1'
#
loop_
_entity.id
_entity.type
_entity.pdbx_description
1 polymer ?
#
loop_
_entity_poly.entity_id
_entity_poly.type
_entity_poly.pdbx_seq_one_letter_code
_entity_poly.pdbx_strand_id
1 'polypeptide(L)'
;MTHNRNRFPWRFLALALSLVVSANATEPRISVPVFDRIQEPREGAFSMIVPHGWKVEGGILRFDPTAMGGAAQSIEAKLDLTIKRDDAGTVLGRVLPDMRYADIGAANPMLAGMFPPGSNYNGMLVAPCPTAQAFITQMAFPYVHPAAQGVRVVQTHPANELAQRYQQSLAALPLPAPPVCGAGVVILEYAEGGIAFKEVWSAVIVNWGQTAAGMWENKETRFMRTPAGEFDQWIPVFAAMQASVQVNPKWLAGEIQGQITRGQIVMDTQREIQRIEREMVENRKRVNAEIQNSMYLTLTGQEDFKNPFTGEYETRPSELGKFRWVNDLGQEVYSDDNSYDPNTDVNLYHKGFQRSQSRP
;
A
#
# COMPACT_ATOMS: atom_id res chain seq x y z
N MET A 1 -31.13 -19.73 0.05
CA MET A 1 -32.33 -19.11 -0.55
C MET A 1 -32.44 -17.72 0.06
N THR A 2 -31.92 -16.66 -0.55
CA THR A 2 -32.42 -15.99 -1.76
C THR A 2 -31.23 -15.49 -2.61
N HIS A 3 -31.22 -15.81 -3.90
CA HIS A 3 -30.25 -15.30 -4.86
C HIS A 3 -30.57 -13.84 -5.19
N ASN A 4 -29.94 -12.92 -4.47
CA ASN A 4 -29.90 -11.53 -4.91
C ASN A 4 -28.88 -11.43 -6.05
N ARG A 5 -29.34 -11.24 -7.28
CA ARG A 5 -28.49 -10.94 -8.43
C ARG A 5 -27.79 -9.61 -8.15
N ASN A 6 -26.59 -9.66 -7.57
CA ASN A 6 -25.71 -8.51 -7.37
C ASN A 6 -25.41 -7.89 -8.74
N ARG A 7 -26.18 -6.86 -9.11
CA ARG A 7 -25.87 -5.96 -10.21
C ARG A 7 -24.71 -5.07 -9.74
N PHE A 8 -23.50 -5.37 -10.20
CA PHE A 8 -22.31 -4.51 -10.03
C PHE A 8 -22.57 -3.09 -10.62
N PRO A 9 -21.89 -2.04 -10.13
CA PRO A 9 -22.45 -0.69 -10.01
C PRO A 9 -22.16 0.24 -11.22
N TRP A 10 -22.70 -0.06 -12.41
CA TRP A 10 -22.33 0.68 -13.63
C TRP A 10 -23.16 1.94 -13.98
N ARG A 11 -24.06 2.42 -13.11
CA ARG A 11 -25.11 3.39 -13.51
C ARG A 11 -24.82 4.89 -13.30
N PHE A 12 -23.67 5.28 -12.74
CA PHE A 12 -23.54 6.65 -12.20
C PHE A 12 -23.05 7.72 -13.17
N LEU A 13 -22.25 7.40 -14.18
CA LEU A 13 -21.91 8.42 -15.18
C LEU A 13 -23.13 8.77 -16.02
N ALA A 14 -24.05 7.85 -16.29
CA ALA A 14 -25.32 8.20 -16.94
C ALA A 14 -26.10 9.27 -16.14
N LEU A 15 -26.07 9.21 -14.80
CA LEU A 15 -26.70 10.20 -13.92
C LEU A 15 -25.91 11.53 -13.86
N ALA A 16 -24.57 11.46 -13.75
CA ALA A 16 -23.69 12.63 -13.75
C ALA A 16 -23.67 13.35 -15.12
N LEU A 17 -23.79 12.59 -16.21
CA LEU A 17 -23.91 13.10 -17.58
C LEU A 17 -25.29 13.72 -17.82
N SER A 18 -26.36 13.17 -17.25
CA SER A 18 -27.70 13.76 -17.36
C SER A 18 -27.90 15.05 -16.56
N LEU A 19 -27.02 15.37 -15.61
CA LEU A 19 -27.02 16.64 -14.86
C LEU A 19 -26.35 17.81 -15.61
N VAL A 20 -25.73 17.56 -16.78
CA VAL A 20 -24.89 18.54 -17.50
C VAL A 20 -25.53 19.00 -18.81
N VAL A 21 -26.70 18.47 -19.19
CA VAL A 21 -27.39 18.89 -20.41
C VAL A 21 -27.87 20.34 -20.27
N SER A 22 -27.10 21.27 -20.83
CA SER A 22 -27.58 22.63 -21.07
C SER A 22 -28.55 22.57 -22.25
N ALA A 23 -29.79 23.01 -22.03
CA ALA A 23 -30.80 23.11 -23.07
C ALA A 23 -30.47 24.27 -24.02
N ASN A 24 -29.47 24.09 -24.89
CA ASN A 24 -29.23 24.91 -26.09
C ASN A 24 -28.16 24.25 -26.96
N ALA A 25 -28.56 23.26 -27.77
CA ALA A 25 -27.72 22.77 -28.86
C ALA A 25 -28.59 22.53 -30.10
N THR A 26 -28.31 23.29 -31.15
CA THR A 26 -28.81 23.10 -32.51
C THR A 26 -28.23 21.78 -33.02
N GLU A 27 -29.04 20.73 -33.20
CA GLU A 27 -28.58 19.34 -33.44
C GLU A 27 -27.67 19.19 -34.68
N PRO A 28 -26.38 18.82 -34.55
CA PRO A 28 -25.78 17.89 -35.48
C PRO A 28 -26.12 16.47 -35.00
N ARG A 29 -27.06 15.81 -35.67
CA ARG A 29 -27.40 14.41 -35.37
C ARG A 29 -26.21 13.52 -35.70
N ILE A 30 -25.58 12.92 -34.68
CA ILE A 30 -24.70 11.77 -34.89
C ILE A 30 -25.53 10.71 -35.66
N SER A 31 -25.02 10.25 -36.80
CA SER A 31 -25.52 9.04 -37.45
C SER A 31 -25.45 7.91 -36.44
N VAL A 32 -26.59 7.32 -36.06
CA VAL A 32 -26.69 6.29 -35.00
C VAL A 32 -25.49 5.35 -35.06
N PRO A 33 -24.57 5.39 -34.08
CA PRO A 33 -23.33 4.64 -34.18
C PRO A 33 -23.64 3.14 -34.14
N VAL A 34 -23.05 2.40 -35.08
CA VAL A 34 -23.01 0.93 -35.02
C VAL A 34 -22.02 0.55 -33.93
N PHE A 35 -22.34 -0.44 -33.11
CA PHE A 35 -21.46 -0.92 -32.04
C PHE A 35 -21.08 -2.37 -32.25
N ASP A 36 -19.82 -2.70 -31.96
CA ASP A 36 -19.33 -4.06 -31.87
C ASP A 36 -19.23 -4.47 -30.39
N ARG A 37 -19.57 -5.73 -30.09
CA ARG A 37 -19.29 -6.30 -28.76
C ARG A 37 -17.87 -6.85 -28.76
N ILE A 38 -17.05 -6.31 -27.88
CA ILE A 38 -15.67 -6.74 -27.68
C ILE A 38 -15.52 -7.45 -26.34
N GLN A 39 -14.48 -8.26 -26.20
CA GLN A 39 -14.01 -8.75 -24.91
C GLN A 39 -12.83 -7.92 -24.42
N GLU A 40 -12.66 -7.86 -23.10
CA GLU A 40 -11.48 -7.28 -22.48
C GLU A 40 -10.21 -7.97 -23.02
N PRO A 41 -9.21 -7.22 -23.54
CA PRO A 41 -8.19 -7.80 -24.43
C PRO A 41 -7.20 -8.77 -23.81
N ARG A 42 -6.98 -8.74 -22.49
CA ARG A 42 -5.88 -9.47 -21.84
C ARG A 42 -6.32 -10.76 -21.17
N GLU A 43 -7.42 -10.73 -20.42
CA GLU A 43 -7.89 -11.87 -19.63
C GLU A 43 -9.33 -12.28 -19.95
N GLY A 44 -10.04 -11.55 -20.82
CA GLY A 44 -11.45 -11.83 -21.12
C GLY A 44 -12.35 -11.63 -19.90
N ALA A 45 -11.99 -10.68 -19.03
CA ALA A 45 -12.64 -10.44 -17.74
C ALA A 45 -14.09 -9.94 -17.86
N PHE A 46 -14.41 -9.23 -18.94
CA PHE A 46 -15.74 -8.76 -19.26
C PHE A 46 -15.88 -8.57 -20.77
N SER A 47 -17.11 -8.32 -21.22
CA SER A 47 -17.41 -7.82 -22.57
C SER A 47 -18.18 -6.51 -22.49
N MET A 48 -18.04 -5.67 -23.50
CA MET A 48 -18.81 -4.42 -23.62
C MET A 48 -19.01 -4.06 -25.09
N ILE A 49 -19.96 -3.18 -25.36
CA ILE A 49 -20.12 -2.60 -26.69
C ILE A 49 -19.19 -1.40 -26.84
N VAL A 50 -18.62 -1.23 -28.03
CA VAL A 50 -17.76 -0.11 -28.42
C VAL A 50 -18.14 0.32 -29.83
N PRO A 51 -18.13 1.63 -30.17
CA PRO A 51 -18.46 2.06 -31.52
C PRO A 51 -17.56 1.39 -32.56
N HIS A 52 -18.16 1.02 -33.69
CA HIS A 52 -17.46 0.36 -34.78
C HIS A 52 -16.24 1.16 -35.24
N GLY A 53 -15.11 0.50 -35.41
CA GLY A 53 -13.85 1.10 -35.84
C GLY A 53 -13.05 1.82 -34.75
N TRP A 54 -13.54 1.90 -33.51
CA TRP A 54 -12.76 2.47 -32.41
C TRP A 54 -11.70 1.50 -31.90
N LYS A 55 -10.62 2.07 -31.38
CA LYS A 55 -9.47 1.34 -30.85
C LYS A 55 -9.63 1.09 -29.37
N VAL A 56 -9.21 -0.09 -28.94
CA VAL A 56 -9.25 -0.52 -27.54
C VAL A 56 -7.84 -0.90 -27.13
N GLU A 57 -7.34 -0.27 -26.07
CA GLU A 57 -5.98 -0.43 -25.58
C GLU A 57 -6.00 -0.69 -24.07
N GLY A 58 -5.02 -1.46 -23.59
CA GLY A 58 -4.94 -1.85 -22.20
C GLY A 58 -5.76 -3.09 -21.87
N GLY A 59 -6.38 -3.11 -20.69
CA GLY A 59 -7.10 -4.26 -20.14
C GLY A 59 -6.74 -4.53 -18.69
N ILE A 60 -6.92 -5.77 -18.26
CA ILE A 60 -6.54 -6.20 -16.92
C ILE A 60 -5.03 -6.03 -16.71
N LEU A 61 -4.67 -5.47 -15.56
CA LEU A 61 -3.30 -5.18 -15.15
C LEU A 61 -3.02 -5.90 -13.82
N ARG A 62 -1.88 -6.58 -13.73
CA ARG A 62 -1.39 -7.20 -12.50
C ARG A 62 0.01 -6.67 -12.22
N PHE A 63 0.23 -6.19 -10.99
CA PHE A 63 1.53 -5.69 -10.57
C PHE A 63 2.35 -6.78 -9.90
N ASP A 64 3.64 -6.82 -10.21
CA ASP A 64 4.60 -7.66 -9.49
C ASP A 64 4.89 -7.05 -8.10
N PRO A 65 4.64 -7.77 -6.99
CA PRO A 65 4.85 -7.24 -5.64
C PRO A 65 6.32 -6.87 -5.38
N THR A 66 7.28 -7.54 -6.04
CA THR A 66 8.71 -7.25 -5.88
C THR A 66 9.08 -5.92 -6.53
N ALA A 67 8.58 -5.67 -7.74
CA ALA A 67 8.79 -4.42 -8.46
C ALA A 67 8.11 -3.23 -7.78
N MET A 68 6.99 -3.45 -7.10
CA MET A 68 6.28 -2.39 -6.37
C MET A 68 6.89 -2.06 -5.02
N GLY A 69 7.83 -2.88 -4.49
CA GLY A 69 8.35 -2.70 -3.13
C GLY A 69 7.37 -3.15 -2.05
N GLY A 70 6.44 -4.05 -2.39
CA GLY A 70 5.48 -4.63 -1.46
C GLY A 70 4.19 -5.09 -2.14
N ALA A 71 3.40 -5.88 -1.40
CA ALA A 71 2.30 -6.64 -1.99
C ALA A 71 0.99 -5.87 -2.12
N ALA A 72 0.87 -4.66 -1.57
CA ALA A 72 -0.41 -3.95 -1.47
C ALA A 72 -1.09 -3.76 -2.83
N GLN A 73 -0.32 -3.55 -3.91
CA GLN A 73 -0.85 -3.38 -5.27
C GLN A 73 -1.12 -4.69 -6.01
N SER A 74 -0.68 -5.83 -5.48
CA SER A 74 -0.69 -7.12 -6.19
C SER A 74 -1.75 -8.09 -5.67
N ILE A 75 -2.56 -7.67 -4.68
CA ILE A 75 -3.62 -8.51 -4.12
C ILE A 75 -4.75 -8.72 -5.13
N GLU A 76 -5.16 -7.66 -5.83
CA GLU A 76 -6.26 -7.68 -6.80
C GLU A 76 -5.79 -7.32 -8.20
N ALA A 77 -6.45 -7.90 -9.20
CA ALA A 77 -6.37 -7.42 -10.57
C ALA A 77 -6.87 -5.98 -10.65
N LYS A 78 -6.16 -5.17 -11.44
CA LYS A 78 -6.52 -3.77 -11.73
C LYS A 78 -6.97 -3.66 -13.19
N LEU A 79 -7.54 -2.52 -13.55
CA LEU A 79 -7.99 -2.24 -14.90
C LEU A 79 -7.41 -0.90 -15.38
N ASP A 80 -6.65 -0.93 -16.47
CA ASP A 80 -6.30 0.28 -17.22
C ASP A 80 -6.76 0.06 -18.65
N LEU A 81 -7.91 0.64 -19.02
CA LEU A 81 -8.53 0.42 -20.32
C LEU A 81 -8.85 1.75 -20.98
N THR A 82 -8.38 1.94 -22.20
CA THR A 82 -8.66 3.10 -23.04
C THR A 82 -9.44 2.67 -24.27
N ILE A 83 -10.51 3.41 -24.58
CA ILE A 83 -11.33 3.24 -25.77
C ILE A 83 -11.32 4.58 -26.51
N LYS A 84 -10.80 4.62 -27.73
CA LYS A 84 -10.54 5.87 -28.47
C LYS A 84 -10.96 5.79 -29.93
N ARG A 85 -11.46 6.91 -30.45
CA ARG A 85 -11.91 7.04 -31.85
C ARG A 85 -10.77 6.94 -32.86
N ASP A 86 -9.61 7.47 -32.50
CA ASP A 86 -8.42 7.57 -33.35
C ASP A 86 -7.13 7.44 -32.53
N ASP A 87 -5.98 7.37 -33.19
CA ASP A 87 -4.68 7.24 -32.51
C ASP A 87 -4.34 8.43 -31.62
N ALA A 88 -4.77 9.63 -32.02
CA ALA A 88 -4.57 10.85 -31.26
C ALA A 88 -5.46 10.94 -30.02
N GLY A 89 -6.47 10.08 -29.89
CA GLY A 89 -7.36 10.09 -28.75
C GLY A 89 -8.26 11.33 -28.70
N THR A 90 -8.65 11.88 -29.85
CA THR A 90 -9.46 13.12 -29.90
C THR A 90 -10.79 12.96 -29.17
N VAL A 91 -11.41 11.79 -29.30
CA VAL A 91 -12.52 11.34 -28.47
C VAL A 91 -12.10 10.03 -27.82
N LEU A 92 -12.06 9.99 -26.49
CA LEU A 92 -11.70 8.79 -25.77
C LEU A 92 -12.42 8.70 -24.43
N GLY A 93 -12.52 7.48 -23.92
CA GLY A 93 -12.83 7.22 -22.52
C GLY A 93 -11.83 6.25 -21.96
N ARG A 94 -11.45 6.48 -20.71
CA ARG A 94 -10.46 5.65 -20.03
C ARG A 94 -10.87 5.36 -18.60
N VAL A 95 -10.63 4.13 -18.18
CA VAL A 95 -10.64 3.73 -16.76
C VAL A 95 -9.19 3.61 -16.33
N LEU A 96 -8.82 4.31 -15.27
CA LEU A 96 -7.52 4.24 -14.64
C LEU A 96 -7.50 3.10 -13.61
N PRO A 97 -6.31 2.52 -13.34
CA PRO A 97 -6.19 1.49 -12.33
C PRO A 97 -6.57 2.03 -10.95
N ASP A 98 -7.28 1.21 -10.18
CA ASP A 98 -7.46 1.42 -8.75
C ASP A 98 -6.09 1.26 -8.08
N MET A 99 -5.56 2.29 -7.44
CA MET A 99 -4.25 2.31 -6.81
C MET A 99 -4.40 2.52 -5.31
N ARG A 100 -3.59 1.80 -4.53
CA ARG A 100 -3.50 1.98 -3.08
C ARG A 100 -2.41 2.97 -2.71
N TYR A 101 -2.68 3.73 -1.66
CA TYR A 101 -1.82 4.76 -1.11
C TYR A 101 -1.83 4.64 0.42
N ALA A 102 -0.87 5.30 1.07
CA ALA A 102 -0.80 5.31 2.53
C ALA A 102 -0.69 6.74 3.07
N ASP A 103 -1.64 7.13 3.91
CA ASP A 103 -1.58 8.34 4.70
C ASP A 103 -0.97 8.04 6.08
N ILE A 104 0.35 7.83 6.09
CA ILE A 104 1.12 7.52 7.30
C ILE A 104 1.04 8.68 8.30
N GLY A 105 1.02 9.93 7.81
CA GLY A 105 0.91 11.13 8.64
C GLY A 105 -0.33 11.12 9.53
N ALA A 106 -1.50 10.83 8.94
CA ALA A 106 -2.75 10.75 9.68
C ALA A 106 -2.90 9.46 10.51
N ALA A 107 -2.27 8.36 10.07
CA ALA A 107 -2.44 7.06 10.71
C ALA A 107 -1.48 6.79 11.86
N ASN A 108 -0.22 7.19 11.72
CA ASN A 108 0.79 7.01 12.74
C ASN A 108 1.85 8.14 12.66
N PRO A 109 1.65 9.24 13.41
CA PRO A 109 2.57 10.38 13.43
C PRO A 109 4.01 10.00 13.80
N MET A 110 4.22 8.92 14.56
CA MET A 110 5.56 8.44 14.91
C MET A 110 6.30 7.85 13.70
N LEU A 111 5.57 7.24 12.76
CA LEU A 111 6.14 6.69 11.52
C LEU A 111 6.21 7.73 10.39
N ALA A 112 5.50 8.85 10.51
CA ALA A 112 5.42 9.90 9.49
C ALA A 112 6.81 10.47 9.13
N GLY A 113 7.72 10.57 10.09
CA GLY A 113 9.10 11.01 9.85
C GLY A 113 9.97 9.98 9.11
N MET A 114 9.63 8.69 9.19
CA MET A 114 10.34 7.61 8.51
C MET A 114 9.84 7.39 7.08
N PHE A 115 8.57 7.72 6.83
CA PHE A 115 7.91 7.56 5.54
C PHE A 115 7.26 8.89 5.13
N PRO A 116 8.04 9.84 4.60
CA PRO A 116 7.51 11.11 4.12
C PRO A 116 6.67 10.93 2.84
N PRO A 117 5.78 11.89 2.49
CA PRO A 117 5.07 11.88 1.21
C PRO A 117 6.01 11.70 0.01
N GLY A 118 5.61 10.86 -0.94
CA GLY A 118 6.42 10.47 -2.09
C GLY A 118 7.26 9.19 -1.88
N SER A 119 7.41 8.73 -0.63
CA SER A 119 8.07 7.44 -0.32
C SER A 119 7.15 6.24 -0.59
N ASN A 120 7.69 5.03 -0.41
CA ASN A 120 6.96 3.78 -0.55
C ASN A 120 6.73 3.13 0.82
N TYR A 121 5.52 2.67 1.07
CA TYR A 121 5.16 1.88 2.24
C TYR A 121 4.42 0.60 1.81
N ASN A 122 5.10 -0.54 1.87
CA ASN A 122 4.57 -1.86 1.48
C ASN A 122 3.93 -1.88 0.07
N GLY A 123 4.56 -1.19 -0.90
CA GLY A 123 4.06 -1.08 -2.27
C GLY A 123 3.06 0.05 -2.52
N MET A 124 2.71 0.81 -1.49
CA MET A 124 1.83 1.98 -1.60
C MET A 124 2.66 3.25 -1.67
N LEU A 125 2.28 4.17 -2.56
CA LEU A 125 2.83 5.53 -2.52
C LEU A 125 2.31 6.22 -1.26
N VAL A 126 3.21 6.81 -0.49
CA VAL A 126 2.85 7.58 0.70
C VAL A 126 2.33 8.94 0.25
N ALA A 127 1.07 9.22 0.54
CA ALA A 127 0.39 10.45 0.16
C ALA A 127 -0.78 10.71 1.13
N PRO A 128 -1.03 11.98 1.51
CA PRO A 128 -2.22 12.34 2.28
C PRO A 128 -3.50 11.91 1.55
N CYS A 129 -4.51 11.45 2.28
CA CYS A 129 -5.78 11.04 1.68
C CYS A 129 -6.57 12.29 1.20
N PRO A 130 -6.76 12.50 -0.12
CA PRO A 130 -7.46 13.67 -0.65
C PRO A 130 -8.99 13.46 -0.66
N THR A 131 -9.73 14.53 -0.96
CA THR A 131 -11.11 14.37 -1.46
C THR A 131 -11.09 13.81 -2.88
N ALA A 132 -12.21 13.24 -3.35
CA ALA A 132 -12.28 12.71 -4.70
C ALA A 132 -11.99 13.77 -5.79
N GLN A 133 -12.47 15.00 -5.60
CA GLN A 133 -12.20 16.10 -6.52
C GLN A 133 -10.72 16.50 -6.50
N ALA A 134 -10.11 16.57 -5.31
CA ALA A 134 -8.68 16.87 -5.19
C ALA A 134 -7.81 15.75 -5.79
N PHE A 135 -8.17 14.48 -5.61
CA PHE A 135 -7.50 13.37 -6.27
C PHE A 135 -7.52 13.53 -7.80
N ILE A 136 -8.70 13.85 -8.37
CA ILE A 136 -8.84 14.05 -9.81
C ILE A 136 -7.94 15.20 -10.27
N THR A 137 -8.02 16.38 -9.63
CA THR A 137 -7.37 17.58 -10.13
C THR A 137 -5.87 17.66 -9.83
N GLN A 138 -5.42 17.06 -8.72
CA GLN A 138 -4.03 17.19 -8.24
C GLN A 138 -3.18 15.96 -8.52
N MET A 139 -3.79 14.79 -8.77
CA MET A 139 -3.06 13.54 -8.99
C MET A 139 -3.38 12.90 -10.34
N ALA A 140 -4.66 12.56 -10.58
CA ALA A 140 -5.03 11.77 -11.74
C ALA A 140 -4.92 12.56 -13.07
N PHE A 141 -5.45 13.78 -13.12
CA PHE A 141 -5.41 14.59 -14.32
C PHE A 141 -3.98 14.97 -14.73
N PRO A 142 -3.09 15.47 -13.84
CA PRO A 142 -1.70 15.76 -14.21
C PRO A 142 -0.91 14.53 -14.64
N TYR A 143 -1.22 13.36 -14.08
CA TYR A 143 -0.61 12.10 -14.51
C TYR A 143 -0.99 11.72 -15.95
N VAL A 144 -2.25 11.91 -16.33
CA VAL A 144 -2.73 11.55 -17.68
C VAL A 144 -2.38 12.62 -18.71
N HIS A 145 -2.40 13.90 -18.33
CA HIS A 145 -2.22 15.04 -19.23
C HIS A 145 -1.06 15.95 -18.78
N PRO A 146 0.19 15.45 -18.77
CA PRO A 146 1.35 16.26 -18.36
C PRO A 146 1.62 17.45 -19.30
N ALA A 147 1.07 17.43 -20.52
CA ALA A 147 1.24 18.48 -21.53
C ALA A 147 0.03 19.43 -21.64
N ALA A 148 -1.01 19.27 -20.82
CA ALA A 148 -2.17 20.13 -20.84
C ALA A 148 -1.84 21.56 -20.43
N GLN A 149 -2.44 22.52 -21.13
CA GLN A 149 -2.26 23.95 -20.92
C GLN A 149 -3.60 24.63 -20.68
N GLY A 150 -3.59 25.73 -19.91
CA GLY A 150 -4.80 26.52 -19.63
C GLY A 150 -5.90 25.72 -18.93
N VAL A 151 -5.52 24.76 -18.08
CA VAL A 151 -6.46 23.86 -17.39
C VAL A 151 -7.39 24.66 -16.49
N ARG A 152 -8.69 24.48 -16.68
CA ARG A 152 -9.74 25.12 -15.90
C ARG A 152 -10.75 24.09 -15.43
N VAL A 153 -10.99 24.04 -14.12
CA VAL A 153 -12.14 23.33 -13.56
C VAL A 153 -13.39 24.15 -13.83
N VAL A 154 -14.26 23.63 -14.70
CA VAL A 154 -15.52 24.28 -15.09
C VAL A 154 -16.62 23.97 -14.09
N GLN A 155 -16.64 22.75 -13.56
CA GLN A 155 -17.67 22.31 -12.63
C GLN A 155 -17.16 21.20 -11.73
N THR A 156 -17.68 21.16 -10.50
CA THR A 156 -17.47 20.06 -9.56
C THR A 156 -18.79 19.64 -8.96
N HIS A 157 -19.06 18.34 -8.93
CA HIS A 157 -20.25 17.78 -8.29
C HIS A 157 -19.84 16.74 -7.25
N PRO A 158 -20.35 16.82 -6.01
CA PRO A 158 -20.25 15.70 -5.09
C PRO A 158 -21.12 14.54 -5.60
N ALA A 159 -20.59 13.31 -5.58
CA ALA A 159 -21.30 12.12 -6.01
C ALA A 159 -21.73 11.28 -4.78
N ASN A 160 -22.45 11.91 -3.85
CA ASN A 160 -22.76 11.33 -2.54
C ASN A 160 -23.48 9.98 -2.63
N GLU A 161 -24.38 9.79 -3.59
CA GLU A 161 -25.07 8.52 -3.79
C GLU A 161 -24.11 7.39 -4.17
N LEU A 162 -23.09 7.67 -4.99
CA LEU A 162 -22.07 6.70 -5.36
C LEU A 162 -21.20 6.35 -4.13
N ALA A 163 -20.79 7.37 -3.37
CA ALA A 163 -20.04 7.18 -2.13
C ALA A 163 -20.83 6.32 -1.11
N GLN A 164 -22.11 6.62 -0.91
CA GLN A 164 -22.98 5.87 0.00
C GLN A 164 -23.16 4.41 -0.40
N ARG A 165 -23.27 4.11 -1.70
CA ARG A 165 -23.36 2.71 -2.16
C ARG A 165 -22.06 1.95 -1.93
N TYR A 166 -20.92 2.58 -2.19
CA TYR A 166 -19.61 2.02 -1.85
C TYR A 166 -19.51 1.74 -0.35
N GLN A 167 -19.87 2.73 0.47
CA GLN A 167 -19.92 2.62 1.92
C GLN A 167 -20.79 1.45 2.39
N GLN A 168 -22.00 1.30 1.84
CA GLN A 168 -22.92 0.21 2.17
C GLN A 168 -22.37 -1.16 1.75
N SER A 169 -21.72 -1.25 0.59
CA SER A 169 -21.14 -2.51 0.12
C SER A 169 -19.98 -2.98 1.01
N LEU A 170 -19.19 -2.04 1.54
CA LEU A 170 -18.06 -2.32 2.42
C LEU A 170 -18.48 -2.53 3.88
N ALA A 171 -19.62 -1.96 4.30
CA ALA A 171 -20.18 -2.18 5.64
C ALA A 171 -20.61 -3.63 5.90
N ALA A 172 -20.79 -4.44 4.86
CA ALA A 172 -21.06 -5.87 4.98
C ALA A 172 -19.82 -6.70 5.33
N LEU A 173 -18.62 -6.11 5.25
CA LEU A 173 -17.37 -6.79 5.59
C LEU A 173 -17.15 -6.73 7.12
N PRO A 174 -16.61 -7.80 7.74
CA PRO A 174 -16.34 -7.86 9.18
C PRO A 174 -15.09 -7.05 9.56
N LEU A 175 -15.15 -5.75 9.36
CA LEU A 175 -14.05 -4.82 9.64
C LEU A 175 -14.22 -4.17 11.02
N PRO A 176 -13.12 -3.92 11.77
CA PRO A 176 -13.19 -3.25 13.08
C PRO A 176 -13.83 -1.85 13.02
N ALA A 177 -13.60 -1.14 11.92
CA ALA A 177 -14.25 0.12 11.60
C ALA A 177 -14.55 0.16 10.10
N PRO A 178 -15.74 0.65 9.68
CA PRO A 178 -16.04 0.77 8.27
C PRO A 178 -15.16 1.86 7.63
N PRO A 179 -14.66 1.64 6.40
CA PRO A 179 -13.87 2.65 5.69
C PRO A 179 -14.75 3.87 5.37
N VAL A 180 -14.17 5.06 5.24
CA VAL A 180 -14.90 6.27 4.84
C VAL A 180 -14.82 6.43 3.32
N CYS A 181 -15.97 6.48 2.66
CA CYS A 181 -16.04 6.67 1.20
C CYS A 181 -16.39 8.12 0.83
N GLY A 182 -15.65 8.70 -0.11
CA GLY A 182 -15.97 9.97 -0.75
C GLY A 182 -16.00 9.80 -2.26
N ALA A 183 -16.89 10.50 -2.97
CA ALA A 183 -16.96 10.41 -4.43
C ALA A 183 -17.25 11.77 -5.05
N GLY A 184 -16.71 11.99 -6.25
CA GLY A 184 -16.79 13.28 -6.90
C GLY A 184 -16.72 13.16 -8.41
N VAL A 185 -17.31 14.15 -9.07
CA VAL A 185 -17.24 14.39 -10.51
C VAL A 185 -16.63 15.76 -10.73
N VAL A 186 -15.72 15.86 -11.70
CA VAL A 186 -15.06 17.11 -12.08
C VAL A 186 -15.15 17.26 -13.59
N ILE A 187 -15.54 18.45 -14.05
CA ILE A 187 -15.50 18.83 -15.46
C ILE A 187 -14.36 19.80 -15.67
N LEU A 188 -13.48 19.48 -16.61
CA LEU A 188 -12.29 20.24 -16.94
C LEU A 188 -12.34 20.70 -18.40
N GLU A 189 -11.80 21.88 -18.65
CA GLU A 189 -11.46 22.36 -19.99
C GLU A 189 -9.98 22.70 -20.04
N TYR A 190 -9.32 22.36 -21.14
CA TYR A 190 -7.89 22.61 -21.33
C TYR A 190 -7.53 22.56 -22.82
N ALA A 191 -6.32 22.99 -23.16
CA ALA A 191 -5.75 22.81 -24.49
C ALA A 191 -4.60 21.79 -24.43
N GLU A 192 -4.56 20.88 -25.40
CA GLU A 192 -3.45 19.94 -25.57
C GLU A 192 -3.26 19.67 -27.07
N GLY A 193 -2.02 19.74 -27.56
CA GLY A 193 -1.74 19.57 -29.00
C GLY A 193 -2.48 20.57 -29.90
N GLY A 194 -2.80 21.77 -29.40
CA GLY A 194 -3.54 22.81 -30.15
C GLY A 194 -5.06 22.61 -30.23
N ILE A 195 -5.61 21.56 -29.61
CA ILE A 195 -7.05 21.30 -29.58
C ILE A 195 -7.59 21.64 -28.19
N ALA A 196 -8.73 22.34 -28.15
CA ALA A 196 -9.47 22.59 -26.92
C ALA A 196 -10.33 21.37 -26.57
N PHE A 197 -10.08 20.78 -25.40
CA PHE A 197 -10.79 19.63 -24.88
C PHE A 197 -11.70 20.01 -23.72
N LYS A 198 -12.78 19.24 -23.60
CA LYS A 198 -13.62 19.18 -22.42
C LYS A 198 -13.70 17.75 -21.93
N GLU A 199 -13.48 17.57 -20.64
CA GLU A 199 -13.45 16.28 -19.98
C GLU A 199 -14.37 16.22 -18.78
N VAL A 200 -14.99 15.06 -18.57
CA VAL A 200 -15.69 14.74 -17.33
C VAL A 200 -15.04 13.53 -16.67
N TRP A 201 -14.64 13.72 -15.43
CA TRP A 201 -13.96 12.75 -14.58
C TRP A 201 -14.86 12.33 -13.44
N SER A 202 -14.77 11.08 -13.02
CA SER A 202 -15.35 10.61 -11.77
C SER A 202 -14.36 9.73 -11.03
N ALA A 203 -14.35 9.83 -9.71
CA ALA A 203 -13.58 8.94 -8.84
C ALA A 203 -14.31 8.72 -7.52
N VAL A 204 -14.05 7.57 -6.92
CA VAL A 204 -14.37 7.26 -5.53
C VAL A 204 -13.04 7.15 -4.77
N ILE A 205 -12.99 7.66 -3.56
CA ILE A 205 -11.91 7.49 -2.61
C ILE A 205 -12.44 6.65 -1.46
N VAL A 206 -11.76 5.55 -1.18
CA VAL A 206 -12.04 4.70 -0.02
C VAL A 206 -10.90 4.86 0.96
N ASN A 207 -11.17 5.46 2.10
CA ASN A 207 -10.21 5.63 3.18
C ASN A 207 -10.44 4.54 4.24
N TRP A 208 -9.50 3.60 4.34
CA TRP A 208 -9.58 2.49 5.29
C TRP A 208 -9.18 2.89 6.72
N GLY A 209 -8.61 4.09 6.90
CA GLY A 209 -8.31 4.67 8.19
C GLY A 209 -7.11 4.06 8.91
N GLN A 210 -6.97 4.40 10.19
CA GLN A 210 -5.78 4.06 10.99
C GLN A 210 -5.60 2.56 11.20
N THR A 211 -6.70 1.80 11.29
CA THR A 211 -6.69 0.34 11.46
C THR A 211 -6.06 -0.39 10.27
N ALA A 212 -6.04 0.25 9.10
CA ALA A 212 -5.37 -0.24 7.89
C ALA A 212 -4.07 0.53 7.61
N ALA A 213 -3.37 1.00 8.64
CA ALA A 213 -2.13 1.78 8.54
C ALA A 213 -2.25 3.03 7.64
N GLY A 214 -3.42 3.67 7.63
CA GLY A 214 -3.68 4.86 6.81
C GLY A 214 -3.90 4.56 5.34
N MET A 215 -4.15 3.30 4.99
CA MET A 215 -4.41 2.91 3.61
C MET A 215 -5.64 3.65 3.08
N TRP A 216 -5.50 4.21 1.88
CA TRP A 216 -6.61 4.69 1.09
C TRP A 216 -6.40 4.30 -0.36
N GLU A 217 -7.48 4.28 -1.14
CA GLU A 217 -7.40 3.92 -2.54
C GLU A 217 -8.38 4.72 -3.38
N ASN A 218 -8.02 4.95 -4.63
CA ASN A 218 -9.02 5.34 -5.62
C ASN A 218 -9.76 4.11 -6.12
N LYS A 219 -11.05 4.28 -6.36
CA LYS A 219 -11.95 3.31 -6.95
C LYS A 219 -12.67 3.93 -8.13
N GLU A 220 -12.80 3.17 -9.21
CA GLU A 220 -13.57 3.55 -10.40
C GLU A 220 -13.16 4.91 -11.00
N THR A 221 -11.87 5.24 -10.94
CA THR A 221 -11.38 6.47 -11.58
C THR A 221 -11.50 6.34 -13.09
N ARG A 222 -12.34 7.16 -13.69
CA ARG A 222 -12.61 7.12 -15.12
C ARG A 222 -12.92 8.50 -15.65
N PHE A 223 -12.73 8.68 -16.94
CA PHE A 223 -13.08 9.93 -17.61
C PHE A 223 -13.46 9.74 -19.06
N MET A 224 -14.11 10.77 -19.60
CA MET A 224 -14.43 10.94 -21.01
C MET A 224 -13.80 12.25 -21.49
N ARG A 225 -13.15 12.19 -22.65
CA ARG A 225 -12.52 13.31 -23.36
C ARG A 225 -13.14 13.49 -24.73
N THR A 226 -13.38 14.75 -25.06
CA THR A 226 -13.94 15.19 -26.34
C THR A 226 -13.38 16.56 -26.71
N PRO A 227 -13.33 16.94 -27.99
CA PRO A 227 -13.20 18.34 -28.35
C PRO A 227 -14.31 19.14 -27.67
N ALA A 228 -14.01 20.33 -27.16
CA ALA A 228 -14.93 21.05 -26.27
C ALA A 228 -16.33 21.30 -26.88
N GLY A 229 -16.39 21.55 -28.20
CA GLY A 229 -17.65 21.75 -28.94
C GLY A 229 -18.45 20.48 -29.23
N GLU A 230 -17.88 19.29 -28.97
CA GLU A 230 -18.50 17.99 -29.21
C GLU A 230 -18.92 17.29 -27.90
N PHE A 231 -18.80 17.93 -26.74
CA PHE A 231 -18.98 17.25 -25.46
C PHE A 231 -20.36 16.59 -25.32
N ASP A 232 -21.44 17.35 -25.53
CA ASP A 232 -22.81 16.89 -25.28
C ASP A 232 -23.24 15.75 -26.22
N GLN A 233 -22.73 15.74 -27.45
CA GLN A 233 -23.09 14.71 -28.43
C GLN A 233 -22.49 13.34 -28.09
N TRP A 234 -21.35 13.29 -27.38
CA TRP A 234 -20.67 12.02 -27.05
C TRP A 234 -21.16 11.38 -25.76
N ILE A 235 -21.81 12.15 -24.88
CA ILE A 235 -22.43 11.69 -23.64
C ILE A 235 -23.20 10.35 -23.79
N PRO A 236 -24.20 10.23 -24.69
CA PRO A 236 -25.00 9.01 -24.80
C PRO A 236 -24.19 7.81 -25.29
N VAL A 237 -23.14 8.02 -26.09
CA VAL A 237 -22.26 6.95 -26.58
C VAL A 237 -21.48 6.33 -25.42
N PHE A 238 -20.85 7.15 -24.57
CA PHE A 238 -20.13 6.66 -23.39
C PHE A 238 -21.05 6.03 -22.35
N ALA A 239 -22.25 6.58 -22.15
CA ALA A 239 -23.25 5.98 -21.28
C ALA A 239 -23.68 4.59 -21.77
N ALA A 240 -23.88 4.41 -23.07
CA ALA A 240 -24.22 3.12 -23.67
C ALA A 240 -23.10 2.09 -23.50
N MET A 241 -21.84 2.49 -23.75
CA MET A 241 -20.67 1.64 -23.52
C MET A 241 -20.61 1.14 -22.07
N GLN A 242 -20.70 2.05 -21.10
CA GLN A 242 -20.64 1.70 -19.67
C GLN A 242 -21.81 0.81 -19.22
N ALA A 243 -23.03 1.09 -19.68
CA ALA A 243 -24.21 0.30 -19.32
C ALA A 243 -24.20 -1.12 -19.92
N SER A 244 -23.38 -1.36 -20.95
CA SER A 244 -23.33 -2.63 -21.68
C SER A 244 -22.37 -3.67 -21.10
N VAL A 245 -21.58 -3.29 -20.09
CA VAL A 245 -20.52 -4.12 -19.51
C VAL A 245 -21.14 -5.39 -18.90
N GLN A 246 -20.61 -6.54 -19.31
CA GLN A 246 -20.99 -7.86 -18.82
C GLN A 246 -19.74 -8.59 -18.34
N VAL A 247 -19.63 -8.76 -17.02
CA VAL A 247 -18.50 -9.46 -16.40
C VAL A 247 -18.58 -10.96 -16.71
N ASN A 248 -17.43 -11.56 -17.02
CA ASN A 248 -17.30 -12.99 -17.17
C ASN A 248 -17.37 -13.67 -15.79
N PRO A 249 -18.41 -14.45 -15.48
CA PRO A 249 -18.60 -15.01 -14.14
C PRO A 249 -17.52 -16.02 -13.75
N LYS A 250 -16.92 -16.73 -14.73
CA LYS A 250 -15.82 -17.66 -14.46
C LYS A 250 -14.56 -16.91 -14.07
N TRP A 251 -14.25 -15.83 -14.79
CA TRP A 251 -13.12 -14.96 -14.46
C TRP A 251 -13.30 -14.33 -13.08
N LEU A 252 -14.50 -13.79 -12.79
CA LEU A 252 -14.80 -13.19 -11.50
C LEU A 252 -14.65 -14.17 -10.34
N ALA A 253 -15.17 -15.40 -10.48
CA ALA A 253 -15.00 -16.44 -9.46
C ALA A 253 -13.52 -16.79 -9.23
N GLY A 254 -12.74 -16.89 -10.31
CA GLY A 254 -11.29 -17.09 -10.23
C GLY A 254 -10.56 -15.94 -9.54
N GLU A 255 -10.95 -14.69 -9.81
CA GLU A 255 -10.34 -13.52 -9.20
C GLU A 255 -10.68 -13.42 -7.70
N ILE A 256 -11.93 -13.69 -7.29
CA ILE A 256 -12.31 -13.76 -5.86
C ILE A 256 -11.46 -14.81 -5.14
N GLN A 257 -11.35 -16.01 -5.70
CA GLN A 257 -10.53 -17.07 -5.10
C GLN A 257 -9.05 -16.68 -5.03
N GLY A 258 -8.53 -16.08 -6.10
CA GLY A 258 -7.15 -15.60 -6.16
C GLY A 258 -6.84 -14.49 -5.15
N GLN A 259 -7.78 -13.56 -4.94
CA GLN A 259 -7.65 -12.50 -3.95
C GLN A 259 -7.62 -13.06 -2.53
N ILE A 260 -8.48 -14.04 -2.21
CA ILE A 260 -8.47 -14.70 -0.89
C ILE A 260 -7.10 -15.36 -0.64
N THR A 261 -6.61 -16.15 -1.61
CA THR A 261 -5.32 -16.82 -1.48
C THR A 261 -4.17 -15.82 -1.34
N ARG A 262 -4.11 -14.78 -2.18
CA ARG A 262 -3.05 -13.76 -2.10
C ARG A 262 -3.14 -12.94 -0.82
N GLY A 263 -4.34 -12.57 -0.39
CA GLY A 263 -4.57 -11.87 0.88
C GLY A 263 -4.08 -12.68 2.07
N GLN A 264 -4.36 -13.99 2.09
CA GLN A 264 -3.87 -14.89 3.14
C GLN A 264 -2.33 -14.96 3.17
N ILE A 265 -1.70 -15.12 2.01
CA ILE A 265 -0.22 -15.13 1.90
C ILE A 265 0.37 -13.83 2.44
N VAL A 266 -0.21 -12.67 2.12
CA VAL A 266 0.24 -11.37 2.63
C VAL A 266 0.10 -11.29 4.15
N MET A 267 -1.04 -11.70 4.71
CA MET A 267 -1.26 -11.70 6.17
C MET A 267 -0.28 -12.62 6.90
N ASP A 268 -0.05 -13.83 6.38
CA ASP A 268 0.88 -14.78 6.99
C ASP A 268 2.33 -14.28 6.91
N THR A 269 2.70 -13.65 5.80
CA THR A 269 4.01 -13.00 5.64
C THR A 269 4.18 -11.84 6.63
N GLN A 270 3.15 -11.01 6.83
CA GLN A 270 3.20 -9.90 7.80
C GLN A 270 3.35 -10.40 9.24
N ARG A 271 2.63 -11.46 9.63
CA ARG A 271 2.78 -12.07 10.96
C ARG A 271 4.20 -12.59 11.19
N GLU A 272 4.79 -13.18 10.15
CA GLU A 272 6.16 -13.69 10.19
C GLU A 272 7.19 -12.57 10.30
N ILE A 273 7.05 -11.47 9.53
CA ILE A 273 7.91 -10.29 9.65
C ILE A 273 7.83 -9.72 11.07
N GLN A 274 6.62 -9.57 11.63
CA GLN A 274 6.44 -9.08 13.01
C GLN A 274 7.07 -10.03 14.05
N ARG A 275 7.07 -11.35 13.81
CA ARG A 275 7.77 -12.32 14.67
C ARG A 275 9.27 -12.10 14.62
N ILE A 276 9.85 -11.99 13.42
CA ILE A 276 11.29 -11.75 13.22
C ILE A 276 11.70 -10.40 13.81
N GLU A 277 10.90 -9.35 13.67
CA GLU A 277 11.16 -8.03 14.28
C GLU A 277 11.22 -8.10 15.81
N ARG A 278 10.29 -8.82 16.45
CA ARG A 278 10.33 -9.04 17.91
C ARG A 278 11.61 -9.73 18.33
N GLU A 279 12.00 -10.79 17.63
CA GLU A 279 13.26 -11.51 17.88
C GLU A 279 14.49 -10.63 17.68
N MET A 280 14.50 -9.75 16.67
CA MET A 280 15.60 -8.80 16.45
C MET A 280 15.70 -7.76 17.57
N VAL A 281 14.58 -7.21 18.05
CA VAL A 281 14.58 -6.24 19.16
C VAL A 281 15.05 -6.91 20.45
N GLU A 282 14.58 -8.12 20.73
CA GLU A 282 15.04 -8.91 21.89
C GLU A 282 16.55 -9.22 21.80
N ASN A 283 17.03 -9.62 20.63
CA ASN A 283 18.45 -9.84 20.41
C ASN A 283 19.27 -8.55 20.58
N ARG A 284 18.81 -7.40 20.04
CA ARG A 284 19.47 -6.10 20.25
C ARG A 284 19.49 -5.70 21.72
N LYS A 285 18.42 -5.92 22.47
CA LYS A 285 18.40 -5.66 23.92
C LYS A 285 19.43 -6.50 24.65
N ARG A 286 19.53 -7.80 24.33
CA ARG A 286 20.55 -8.69 24.91
C ARG A 286 21.97 -8.24 24.58
N VAL A 287 22.27 -7.96 23.31
CA VAL A 287 23.60 -7.49 22.88
C VAL A 287 23.94 -6.13 23.50
N ASN A 288 23.00 -5.19 23.58
CA ASN A 288 23.23 -3.89 24.21
C ASN A 288 23.49 -4.02 25.72
N ALA A 289 22.79 -4.93 26.42
CA ALA A 289 23.05 -5.22 27.83
C ALA A 289 24.44 -5.82 28.03
N GLU A 290 24.90 -6.70 27.13
CA GLU A 290 26.25 -7.25 27.15
C GLU A 290 27.32 -6.17 26.90
N ILE A 291 27.10 -5.25 25.94
CA ILE A 291 28.01 -4.12 25.68
C ILE A 291 28.07 -3.17 26.88
N GLN A 292 26.92 -2.82 27.47
CA GLN A 292 26.88 -1.94 28.65
C GLN A 292 27.58 -2.56 29.86
N ASN A 293 27.39 -3.86 30.10
CA ASN A 293 28.10 -4.57 31.17
C ASN A 293 29.62 -4.57 30.92
N SER A 294 30.04 -4.89 29.69
CA SER A 294 31.45 -4.89 29.30
C SER A 294 32.08 -3.50 29.42
N MET A 295 31.35 -2.45 29.03
CA MET A 295 31.80 -1.06 29.15
C MET A 295 31.86 -0.62 30.61
N TYR A 296 30.90 -1.01 31.45
CA TYR A 296 30.93 -0.76 32.89
C TYR A 296 32.18 -1.38 33.53
N LEU A 297 32.41 -2.67 33.31
CA LEU A 297 33.59 -3.40 33.79
C LEU A 297 34.91 -2.76 33.33
N THR A 298 34.97 -2.34 32.06
CA THR A 298 36.15 -1.67 31.50
C THR A 298 36.41 -0.31 32.18
N LEU A 299 35.35 0.48 32.41
CA LEU A 299 35.46 1.81 33.02
C LEU A 299 35.72 1.76 34.53
N THR A 300 35.28 0.70 35.22
CA THR A 300 35.50 0.51 36.66
C THR A 300 36.78 -0.27 36.99
N GLY A 301 37.50 -0.78 35.98
CA GLY A 301 38.68 -1.63 36.19
C GLY A 301 38.31 -2.94 36.90
N GLN A 302 37.22 -3.58 36.47
CA GLN A 302 36.69 -4.81 37.05
C GLN A 302 36.53 -5.90 36.01
N GLU A 303 36.57 -7.16 36.43
CA GLU A 303 36.36 -8.35 35.60
C GLU A 303 35.34 -9.31 36.25
N ASP A 304 34.57 -10.01 35.42
CA ASP A 304 33.63 -11.05 35.86
C ASP A 304 34.28 -12.44 35.80
N PHE A 305 34.35 -13.10 36.95
CA PHE A 305 34.86 -14.47 37.08
C PHE A 305 33.73 -15.43 37.45
N LYS A 306 33.56 -16.51 36.69
CA LYS A 306 32.64 -17.59 37.03
C LYS A 306 33.25 -18.47 38.12
N ASN A 307 32.61 -18.51 39.29
CA ASN A 307 33.04 -19.35 40.40
C ASN A 307 32.78 -20.84 40.07
N PRO A 308 33.80 -21.71 40.14
CA PRO A 308 33.65 -23.12 39.77
C PRO A 308 32.83 -23.94 40.76
N PHE A 309 32.63 -23.47 42.00
CA PHE A 309 31.87 -24.19 43.04
C PHE A 309 30.39 -23.78 43.10
N THR A 310 30.08 -22.51 42.81
CA THR A 310 28.69 -22.00 42.82
C THR A 310 28.09 -21.87 41.41
N GLY A 311 28.93 -21.72 40.39
CA GLY A 311 28.52 -21.49 39.01
C GLY A 311 28.09 -20.05 38.69
N GLU A 312 28.04 -19.17 39.68
CA GLU A 312 27.66 -17.76 39.55
C GLU A 312 28.84 -16.90 39.06
N TYR A 313 28.54 -15.77 38.42
CA TYR A 313 29.53 -14.77 38.03
C TYR A 313 29.75 -13.79 39.18
N GLU A 314 31.01 -13.54 39.51
CA GLU A 314 31.42 -12.65 40.57
C GLU A 314 32.38 -11.58 40.04
N THR A 315 32.02 -10.33 40.23
CA THR A 315 32.82 -9.18 39.78
C THR A 315 33.95 -8.87 40.77
N ARG A 316 35.17 -8.70 40.27
CA ARG A 316 36.38 -8.40 41.07
C ARG A 316 37.22 -7.34 40.38
N PRO A 317 37.99 -6.51 41.12
CA PRO A 317 38.91 -5.56 40.52
C PRO A 317 39.96 -6.27 39.65
N SER A 318 40.21 -5.75 38.45
CA SER A 318 41.20 -6.30 37.50
C SER A 318 42.65 -6.13 37.96
N GLU A 319 42.89 -5.22 38.94
CA GLU A 319 44.21 -4.98 39.53
C GLU A 319 44.74 -6.14 40.39
N LEU A 320 43.86 -7.06 40.80
CA LEU A 320 44.25 -8.19 41.65
C LEU A 320 45.04 -9.26 40.87
N GLY A 321 44.84 -9.35 39.55
CA GLY A 321 45.54 -10.26 38.66
C GLY A 321 44.59 -10.97 37.69
N LYS A 322 45.09 -11.32 36.50
CA LYS A 322 44.32 -11.88 35.37
C LYS A 322 43.68 -13.26 35.64
N PHE A 323 44.22 -14.03 36.57
CA PHE A 323 43.78 -15.39 36.87
C PHE A 323 43.33 -15.50 38.31
N ARG A 324 42.04 -15.72 38.50
CA ARG A 324 41.43 -15.98 39.81
C ARG A 324 41.27 -17.49 40.05
N TRP A 325 41.62 -17.91 41.24
CA TRP A 325 41.42 -19.25 41.75
C TRP A 325 40.61 -19.19 43.04
N VAL A 326 39.68 -20.12 43.22
CA VAL A 326 38.81 -20.19 44.41
C VAL A 326 38.87 -21.61 44.99
N ASN A 327 38.70 -21.79 46.29
CA ASN A 327 38.51 -23.12 46.89
C ASN A 327 37.12 -23.27 47.52
N ASP A 328 36.82 -24.46 48.02
CA ASP A 328 35.54 -24.81 48.67
C ASP A 328 35.25 -24.03 49.96
N LEU A 329 36.27 -23.43 50.57
CA LEU A 329 36.17 -22.53 51.71
C LEU A 329 35.91 -21.06 51.32
N GLY A 330 35.84 -20.75 50.03
CA GLY A 330 35.63 -19.39 49.52
C GLY A 330 36.88 -18.50 49.58
N GLN A 331 38.07 -19.08 49.77
CA GLN A 331 39.33 -18.34 49.69
C GLN A 331 39.71 -18.08 48.23
N GLU A 332 40.27 -16.92 47.94
CA GLU A 332 40.59 -16.47 46.59
C GLU A 332 42.08 -16.19 46.43
N VAL A 333 42.67 -16.65 45.33
CA VAL A 333 44.06 -16.36 44.94
C VAL A 333 44.06 -15.75 43.55
N TYR A 334 44.86 -14.70 43.36
CA TYR A 334 44.99 -14.00 42.08
C TYR A 334 46.44 -14.05 41.60
N SER A 335 46.63 -14.19 40.29
CA SER A 335 47.94 -14.19 39.64
C SER A 335 47.85 -13.67 38.21
N ASP A 336 48.90 -13.02 37.73
CA ASP A 336 49.06 -12.66 36.32
C ASP A 336 49.81 -13.72 35.51
N ASP A 337 50.38 -14.72 36.18
CA ASP A 337 51.13 -15.81 35.56
C ASP A 337 50.19 -16.97 35.22
N ASN A 338 50.09 -17.28 33.93
CA ASN A 338 49.24 -18.36 33.42
C ASN A 338 49.74 -19.75 33.82
N SER A 339 51.01 -19.86 34.21
CA SER A 339 51.64 -21.10 34.66
C SER A 339 51.58 -21.29 36.18
N TYR A 340 51.10 -20.29 36.93
CA TYR A 340 50.96 -20.39 38.38
C TYR A 340 49.78 -21.29 38.77
N ASP A 341 50.07 -22.32 39.58
CA ASP A 341 49.06 -23.19 40.21
C ASP A 341 49.16 -23.10 41.74
N PRO A 342 48.19 -22.48 42.43
CA PRO A 342 48.19 -22.35 43.89
C PRO A 342 48.17 -23.69 44.63
N ASN A 343 47.76 -24.78 43.97
CA ASN A 343 47.81 -26.12 44.57
C ASN A 343 49.25 -26.65 44.69
N THR A 344 50.20 -26.10 43.92
CA THR A 344 51.62 -26.48 43.99
C THR A 344 52.48 -25.54 44.82
N ASP A 345 51.94 -24.38 45.22
CA ASP A 345 52.67 -23.36 46.00
C ASP A 345 52.88 -23.81 47.45
N VAL A 346 54.14 -23.99 47.85
CA VAL A 346 54.51 -24.43 49.21
C VAL A 346 54.21 -23.39 50.29
N ASN A 347 53.95 -22.14 49.92
CA ASN A 347 53.66 -21.05 50.85
C ASN A 347 52.16 -20.91 51.16
N LEU A 348 51.29 -21.65 50.46
CA LEU A 348 49.84 -21.67 50.71
C LEU A 348 49.46 -22.85 51.61
N TYR A 349 48.85 -22.53 52.77
CA TYR A 349 48.44 -23.51 53.78
C TYR A 349 47.23 -24.37 53.35
N HIS A 350 46.39 -23.86 52.46
CA HIS A 350 45.19 -24.56 51.98
C HIS A 350 45.34 -24.93 50.50
N LYS A 351 44.71 -26.04 50.11
CA LYS A 351 44.77 -26.64 48.76
C LYS A 351 43.34 -26.88 48.27
N GLY A 352 43.18 -27.25 47.00
CA GLY A 352 41.86 -27.48 46.38
C GLY A 352 41.32 -26.29 45.60
N PHE A 353 42.22 -25.40 45.17
CA PHE A 353 41.87 -24.25 44.35
C PHE A 353 41.52 -24.68 42.92
N GLN A 354 40.40 -24.19 42.40
CA GLN A 354 39.98 -24.34 41.01
C GLN A 354 39.96 -22.98 40.32
N ARG A 355 40.44 -22.95 39.08
CA ARG A 355 40.53 -21.73 38.28
C ARG A 355 39.13 -21.29 37.85
N SER A 356 38.80 -20.04 38.15
CA SER A 356 37.57 -19.41 37.66
C SER A 356 37.68 -19.16 36.15
N GLN A 357 36.58 -19.34 35.43
CA GLN A 357 36.52 -18.97 34.02
C GLN A 357 36.20 -17.49 33.91
N SER A 358 37.06 -16.72 33.25
CA SER A 358 36.72 -15.34 32.85
C SER A 358 35.57 -15.38 31.85
N ARG A 359 34.64 -14.44 31.96
CA ARG A 359 33.58 -14.28 30.96
C ARG A 359 34.24 -13.87 29.61
N PRO A 360 34.00 -14.59 28.50
CA PRO A 360 34.64 -14.30 27.21
C PRO A 360 34.20 -12.98 26.60
#